data_AF-A0A226E5X7-F1
#
_entry.id   AF-A0A226E5X7-F1
#
_cell.length_a   1.000
_cell.length_b   1.000
_cell.length_c   1.000
_cell.angle_alpha   90.00
_cell.angle_beta   90.00
_cell.angle_gamma   90.00
#
_symmetry.space_group_name_H-M   'P 1'
#
loop_
_entity.id
_entity.type
_entity.pdbx_description
1 polymer ?
#
loop_
_entity_poly.entity_id
_entity_poly.type
_entity_poly.pdbx_seq_one_letter_code
_entity_poly.pdbx_strand_id
1 'polypeptide(L)'
;MFLVNLKERCPWRCMHKTCTKLCREQCDRDPCNEPCTRPLPCGHTCIGYCGEPCPPHCRICDREHLAEFILLGNEEDADARFIFLPDCKHSIEAEGLEYHMNLDASEIGMKECPRCRTLIRYCRRFNNAIRKRLEDVVVVKKKMFGNLENVKAVQNEVIQKLRWHDRQRWSRNFQTFHQFLLNKVVDIVPVTVNKGSNAERLIPKKVNEQELESIKFLVTCAEGAIDVLMKGRQEDGFKPELLGDLHRRYRQLFTNIQNRQLPLGKLEIRDISLELLRLFDINQVYLRRSNPRFTDGHSQATSIYGRILKIVNEPKPYTGMRKQELHNLLSQLEDTLKTGLGISQMEIQQILRSFEEKGEGARGHGGGNHAIRPDNQLAPEVDGATASLWPGN
;
A
#
# COMPACT_ATOMS: atom_id res chain seq x y z
N MET A 1 11.83 -14.83 -26.10
CA MET A 1 12.49 -13.51 -26.00
C MET A 1 13.80 -13.64 -26.77
N PHE A 2 13.84 -13.26 -28.05
CA PHE A 2 15.10 -13.24 -28.78
C PHE A 2 16.02 -12.24 -28.10
N LEU A 3 17.23 -12.69 -27.73
CA LEU A 3 18.27 -11.89 -27.10
C LEU A 3 18.77 -10.83 -28.09
N VAL A 4 18.02 -9.73 -28.24
CA VAL A 4 18.53 -8.58 -29.02
C VAL A 4 19.43 -7.78 -28.10
N ASN A 5 20.70 -7.71 -28.49
CA ASN A 5 21.78 -7.04 -27.79
C ASN A 5 21.50 -5.53 -27.69
N LEU A 6 21.70 -4.96 -26.50
CA LEU A 6 21.41 -3.56 -26.19
C LEU A 6 22.27 -2.55 -26.97
N LYS A 7 23.34 -3.01 -27.63
CA LYS A 7 24.31 -2.16 -28.34
C LYS A 7 24.18 -2.19 -29.86
N GLU A 8 23.23 -2.96 -30.40
CA GLU A 8 23.06 -3.09 -31.86
C GLU A 8 22.06 -2.06 -32.40
N ARG A 9 22.25 -1.65 -33.66
CA ARG A 9 21.30 -0.75 -34.34
C ARG A 9 19.94 -1.41 -34.48
N CYS A 10 18.88 -0.62 -34.36
CA CYS A 10 17.51 -1.11 -34.51
C CYS A 10 17.35 -1.83 -35.87
N PRO A 11 16.84 -3.08 -35.90
CA PRO A 11 16.68 -3.82 -37.15
C PRO A 11 15.51 -3.30 -38.01
N TRP A 12 14.82 -2.24 -37.59
CA TRP A 12 13.66 -1.69 -38.31
C TRP A 12 14.07 -0.86 -39.52
N ARG A 13 14.25 -1.56 -40.63
CA ARG A 13 14.61 -0.99 -41.94
C ARG A 13 13.84 -1.65 -43.06
N CYS A 14 13.56 -0.87 -44.10
CA CYS A 14 13.08 -1.31 -45.40
C CYS A 14 13.73 -0.43 -46.48
N MET A 15 13.47 -0.72 -47.75
CA MET A 15 14.02 0.07 -48.86
C MET A 15 13.59 1.56 -48.82
N HIS A 16 12.48 1.88 -48.15
CA HIS A 16 11.96 3.25 -48.07
C HIS A 16 12.43 4.03 -46.83
N LYS A 17 12.69 3.34 -45.72
CA LYS A 17 12.91 3.96 -44.40
C LYS A 17 13.88 3.13 -43.56
N THR A 18 14.73 3.77 -42.77
CA THR A 18 15.68 3.10 -41.85
C THR A 18 15.71 3.81 -40.49
N CYS A 19 15.59 3.07 -39.40
CA CYS A 19 15.76 3.59 -38.04
C CYS A 19 17.25 3.80 -37.73
N THR A 20 17.62 4.93 -37.14
CA THR A 20 19.03 5.21 -36.79
C THR A 20 19.36 4.91 -35.32
N LYS A 21 18.34 4.68 -34.51
CA LYS A 21 18.42 4.46 -33.06
C LYS A 21 18.94 3.08 -32.68
N LEU A 22 19.42 2.97 -31.45
CA LEU A 22 19.84 1.68 -30.89
C LEU A 22 18.62 0.82 -30.57
N CYS A 23 18.84 -0.49 -30.53
CA CYS A 23 17.80 -1.40 -30.10
C CYS A 23 17.37 -1.06 -28.67
N ARG A 24 16.05 -0.94 -28.49
CA ARG A 24 15.33 -0.54 -27.27
C ARG A 24 15.11 0.95 -27.05
N GLU A 25 15.74 1.84 -27.81
CA GLU A 25 15.36 3.25 -27.85
C GLU A 25 14.03 3.45 -28.58
N GLN A 26 13.40 4.61 -28.35
CA GLN A 26 12.26 5.04 -29.14
C GLN A 26 12.71 5.24 -30.59
N CYS A 27 12.04 4.57 -31.53
CA CYS A 27 12.40 4.67 -32.93
C CYS A 27 12.13 6.08 -33.46
N ASP A 28 13.03 6.58 -34.30
CA ASP A 28 13.02 7.93 -34.88
C ASP A 28 12.35 8.02 -36.26
N ARG A 29 11.56 7.01 -36.61
CA ARG A 29 10.87 6.93 -37.90
C ARG A 29 9.45 6.44 -37.72
N ASP A 30 8.61 6.88 -38.64
CA ASP A 30 7.25 6.38 -38.78
C ASP A 30 7.21 5.02 -39.50
N PRO A 31 6.07 4.29 -39.37
CA PRO A 31 5.81 3.09 -40.14
C PRO A 31 5.92 3.31 -41.65
N CYS A 32 6.23 2.24 -42.38
CA CYS A 32 6.16 2.25 -43.84
C CYS A 32 4.75 1.85 -44.28
N ASN A 33 4.08 2.69 -45.07
CA ASN A 33 2.73 2.42 -45.57
C ASN A 33 2.71 1.82 -46.98
N GLU A 34 3.88 1.65 -47.61
CA GLU A 34 3.97 0.98 -48.90
C GLU A 34 3.60 -0.51 -48.80
N PRO A 35 2.85 -1.07 -49.78
CA PRO A 35 2.55 -2.49 -49.87
C PRO A 35 3.81 -3.36 -49.90
N CYS A 36 3.74 -4.55 -49.30
CA CYS A 36 4.83 -5.51 -49.41
C CYS A 36 4.88 -6.10 -50.83
N THR A 37 6.01 -5.96 -51.50
CA THR A 37 6.23 -6.50 -52.86
C THR A 37 6.69 -7.96 -52.87
N ARG A 38 6.89 -8.58 -51.70
CA ARG A 38 7.33 -9.97 -51.61
C ARG A 38 6.17 -10.92 -51.95
N PRO A 39 6.37 -11.95 -52.79
CA PRO A 39 5.37 -12.98 -52.99
C PRO A 39 5.26 -13.89 -51.75
N LEU A 40 4.05 -14.38 -51.49
CA LEU A 40 3.77 -15.44 -50.52
C LEU A 40 4.20 -16.81 -51.10
N PRO A 41 4.31 -17.87 -50.28
CA PRO A 41 4.68 -19.21 -50.76
C PRO A 41 3.77 -19.76 -51.86
N CYS A 42 2.50 -19.35 -51.90
CA CYS A 42 1.55 -19.70 -52.96
C CYS A 42 1.74 -18.92 -54.27
N GLY A 43 2.72 -18.02 -54.35
CA GLY A 43 3.03 -17.20 -55.53
C GLY A 43 2.25 -15.87 -55.61
N HIS A 44 1.21 -15.69 -54.81
CA HIS A 44 0.42 -14.46 -54.80
C HIS A 44 1.08 -13.31 -54.02
N THR A 45 0.71 -12.08 -54.36
CA THR A 45 1.21 -10.86 -53.71
C THR A 45 0.86 -10.83 -52.22
N CYS A 46 1.81 -10.44 -51.37
CA CYS A 46 1.60 -10.29 -49.94
C CYS A 46 0.57 -9.19 -49.62
N ILE A 47 -0.27 -9.47 -48.63
CA ILE A 47 -1.30 -8.54 -48.12
C ILE A 47 -0.80 -7.65 -46.98
N GLY A 48 0.49 -7.71 -46.63
CA GLY A 48 1.09 -6.91 -45.56
C GLY A 48 1.80 -5.64 -46.05
N TYR A 49 2.45 -4.95 -45.11
CA TYR A 49 3.24 -3.74 -45.37
C TYR A 49 4.73 -4.03 -45.55
N CYS A 50 5.41 -3.19 -46.33
CA CYS A 50 6.85 -3.25 -46.52
C CYS A 50 7.59 -3.03 -45.19
N GLY A 51 8.59 -3.88 -44.90
CA GLY A 51 9.36 -3.82 -43.66
C GLY A 51 8.69 -4.45 -42.43
N GLU A 52 7.46 -4.93 -42.55
CA GLU A 52 6.78 -5.71 -41.52
C GLU A 52 6.96 -7.23 -41.76
N PRO A 53 6.76 -8.07 -40.73
CA PRO A 53 6.56 -9.50 -40.92
C PRO A 53 5.38 -9.75 -41.86
N CYS A 54 5.58 -10.55 -42.91
CA CYS A 54 4.53 -10.85 -43.86
C CYS A 54 3.44 -11.71 -43.18
N PRO A 55 2.15 -11.36 -43.31
CA PRO A 55 1.05 -12.27 -42.99
C PRO A 55 1.18 -13.59 -43.76
N PRO A 56 0.99 -14.75 -43.11
CA PRO A 56 1.14 -16.04 -43.77
C PRO A 56 -0.02 -16.39 -44.71
N HIS A 57 -1.19 -15.77 -44.52
CA HIS A 57 -2.41 -16.05 -45.28
C HIS A 57 -2.52 -15.17 -46.53
N CYS A 58 -3.02 -15.77 -47.61
CA CYS A 58 -3.22 -15.13 -48.90
C CYS A 58 -4.69 -14.72 -49.08
N ARG A 59 -4.95 -13.53 -49.63
CA ARG A 59 -6.32 -13.07 -49.96
C ARG A 59 -7.07 -14.00 -50.94
N ILE A 60 -6.32 -14.71 -51.79
CA ILE A 60 -6.90 -15.60 -52.80
C ILE A 60 -7.07 -17.02 -52.26
N CYS A 61 -6.04 -17.57 -51.63
CA CYS A 61 -6.05 -18.97 -51.16
C CYS A 61 -6.77 -19.15 -49.82
N ASP A 62 -6.73 -18.13 -48.96
CA ASP A 62 -7.14 -18.19 -47.56
C ASP A 62 -8.23 -17.14 -47.24
N ARG A 63 -9.07 -16.79 -48.23
CA ARG A 63 -10.10 -15.74 -48.09
C ARG A 63 -10.98 -15.96 -46.87
N GLU A 64 -11.48 -17.19 -46.70
CA GLU A 64 -12.36 -17.56 -45.58
C GLU A 64 -11.68 -17.35 -44.22
N HIS A 65 -10.37 -17.64 -44.12
CA HIS A 65 -9.63 -17.45 -42.88
C HIS A 65 -9.42 -15.97 -42.54
N LEU A 66 -9.22 -15.13 -43.57
CA LEU A 66 -9.09 -13.68 -43.38
C LEU A 66 -10.42 -13.01 -43.02
N ALA A 67 -11.54 -13.56 -43.50
CA ALA A 67 -12.89 -13.08 -43.19
C ALA A 67 -13.48 -13.63 -41.87
N GLU A 68 -12.82 -14.61 -41.24
CA GLU A 68 -13.30 -15.27 -40.01
C GLU A 68 -13.44 -14.29 -38.83
N PHE A 69 -12.56 -13.28 -38.77
CA PHE A 69 -12.52 -12.30 -37.69
C PHE A 69 -12.63 -10.90 -38.27
N ILE A 70 -13.81 -10.29 -38.10
CA ILE A 70 -14.13 -8.93 -38.54
C ILE A 70 -14.06 -7.99 -37.34
N LEU A 71 -13.20 -6.98 -37.42
CA LEU A 71 -13.01 -5.98 -36.39
C LEU A 71 -13.73 -4.67 -36.71
N LEU A 72 -13.59 -4.17 -37.94
CA LEU A 72 -14.27 -2.93 -38.39
C LEU A 72 -15.11 -3.11 -39.67
N GLY A 73 -14.99 -4.23 -40.38
CA GLY A 73 -15.74 -4.49 -41.61
C GLY A 73 -14.96 -4.26 -42.91
N ASN A 74 -13.70 -3.84 -42.83
CA ASN A 74 -12.84 -3.54 -43.99
C ASN A 74 -12.04 -4.79 -44.45
N GLU A 75 -12.17 -5.93 -43.76
CA GLU A 75 -11.34 -7.12 -43.97
C GLU A 75 -11.48 -7.71 -45.39
N GLU A 76 -12.64 -7.53 -46.01
CA GLU A 76 -12.94 -8.02 -47.36
C GLU A 76 -12.54 -7.06 -48.49
N ASP A 77 -12.09 -5.85 -48.17
CA ASP A 77 -11.75 -4.85 -49.17
C ASP A 77 -10.57 -5.31 -50.05
N ALA A 78 -10.64 -4.97 -51.33
CA ALA A 78 -9.67 -5.41 -52.33
C ALA A 78 -8.25 -4.90 -52.08
N ASP A 79 -8.10 -3.80 -51.33
CA ASP A 79 -6.86 -3.14 -50.97
C ASP A 79 -6.49 -3.24 -49.49
N ALA A 80 -7.36 -3.82 -48.65
CA ALA A 80 -7.11 -3.98 -47.21
C ALA A 80 -5.77 -4.65 -46.94
N ARG A 81 -5.11 -4.25 -45.85
CA ARG A 81 -3.78 -4.74 -45.48
C ARG A 81 -3.80 -5.34 -44.10
N PHE A 82 -2.96 -6.34 -43.90
CA PHE A 82 -2.92 -7.10 -42.66
C PHE A 82 -1.58 -6.98 -41.95
N ILE A 83 -1.63 -6.94 -40.63
CA ILE A 83 -0.49 -6.92 -39.72
C ILE A 83 -0.41 -8.28 -39.04
N PHE A 84 0.74 -8.94 -39.19
CA PHE A 84 1.01 -10.18 -38.50
C PHE A 84 1.55 -9.92 -37.09
N LEU A 85 0.88 -10.45 -36.07
CA LEU A 85 1.29 -10.38 -34.67
C LEU A 85 2.07 -11.64 -34.29
N PRO A 86 3.41 -11.59 -34.14
CA PRO A 86 4.20 -12.81 -33.90
C PRO A 86 3.95 -13.45 -32.53
N ASP A 87 3.46 -12.67 -31.56
CA ASP A 87 3.17 -13.14 -30.20
C ASP A 87 2.07 -14.21 -30.17
N CYS A 88 1.03 -14.07 -31.02
CA CYS A 88 -0.11 -14.99 -31.09
C CYS A 88 -0.35 -15.59 -32.48
N LYS A 89 0.47 -15.22 -33.47
CA LYS A 89 0.40 -15.65 -34.88
C LYS A 89 -0.92 -15.28 -35.58
N HIS A 90 -1.63 -14.26 -35.11
CA HIS A 90 -2.83 -13.76 -35.80
C HIS A 90 -2.45 -12.68 -36.80
N SER A 91 -3.12 -12.69 -37.96
CA SER A 91 -3.11 -11.59 -38.92
C SER A 91 -4.37 -10.77 -38.68
N ILE A 92 -4.21 -9.49 -38.36
CA ILE A 92 -5.32 -8.57 -38.09
C ILE A 92 -5.28 -7.47 -39.14
N GLU A 93 -6.45 -7.06 -39.63
CA GLU A 93 -6.57 -5.92 -40.54
C GLU A 93 -5.99 -4.65 -39.87
N ALA A 94 -5.27 -3.87 -40.67
CA ALA A 94 -4.39 -2.83 -40.19
C ALA A 94 -5.12 -1.64 -39.57
N GLU A 95 -6.19 -1.16 -40.20
CA GLU A 95 -6.98 -0.01 -39.72
C GLU A 95 -7.73 -0.38 -38.44
N GLY A 96 -8.32 -1.57 -38.40
CA GLY A 96 -8.96 -2.13 -37.22
C GLY A 96 -7.98 -2.29 -36.06
N LEU A 97 -6.78 -2.79 -36.33
CA LEU A 97 -5.75 -2.89 -35.29
C LEU A 97 -5.27 -1.51 -34.85
N GLU A 98 -5.13 -0.54 -35.76
CA GLU A 98 -4.75 0.83 -35.43
C GLU A 98 -5.79 1.50 -34.52
N TYR A 99 -7.08 1.36 -34.85
CA TYR A 99 -8.19 1.79 -34.00
C TYR A 99 -8.09 1.16 -32.61
N HIS A 100 -7.93 -0.17 -32.54
CA HIS A 100 -7.82 -0.91 -31.28
C HIS A 100 -6.63 -0.48 -30.41
N MET A 101 -5.49 -0.17 -31.03
CA MET A 101 -4.30 0.32 -30.34
C MET A 101 -4.51 1.72 -29.73
N ASN A 102 -5.38 2.53 -30.35
CA ASN A 102 -5.69 3.90 -29.94
C ASN A 102 -6.90 4.01 -29.01
N LEU A 103 -7.77 2.99 -28.95
CA LEU A 103 -8.84 2.89 -27.95
C LEU A 103 -8.27 3.04 -26.53
N ASP A 104 -9.00 3.70 -25.63
CA ASP A 104 -8.65 3.87 -24.21
C ASP A 104 -7.19 4.32 -23.99
N ALA A 105 -6.81 5.43 -24.61
CA ALA A 105 -5.50 6.05 -24.42
C ALA A 105 -5.19 6.42 -22.95
N SER A 106 -6.23 6.47 -22.10
CA SER A 106 -6.14 6.69 -20.65
C SER A 106 -5.89 5.43 -19.81
N GLU A 107 -6.04 4.23 -20.39
CA GLU A 107 -5.87 2.98 -19.63
C GLU A 107 -4.38 2.59 -19.51
N ILE A 108 -3.91 2.49 -18.27
CA ILE A 108 -2.54 2.08 -17.95
C ILE A 108 -2.44 0.56 -18.13
N GLY A 109 -2.00 0.12 -19.30
CA GLY A 109 -1.87 -1.29 -19.61
C GLY A 109 -1.26 -1.56 -20.98
N MET A 110 -0.70 -2.76 -21.14
CA MET A 110 -0.27 -3.27 -22.44
C MET A 110 -1.51 -3.64 -23.27
N LYS A 111 -1.49 -3.38 -24.58
CA LYS A 111 -2.59 -3.76 -25.46
C LYS A 111 -2.57 -5.27 -25.74
N GLU A 112 -3.77 -5.81 -25.93
CA GLU A 112 -4.00 -7.22 -26.22
C GLU A 112 -4.47 -7.41 -27.66
N CYS A 113 -4.23 -8.59 -28.23
CA CYS A 113 -4.76 -8.96 -29.54
C CYS A 113 -6.30 -8.96 -29.50
N PRO A 114 -6.97 -8.25 -30.42
CA PRO A 114 -8.44 -8.16 -30.41
C PRO A 114 -9.12 -9.51 -30.65
N ARG A 115 -8.45 -10.45 -31.32
CA ARG A 115 -8.97 -11.81 -31.58
C ARG A 115 -8.86 -12.76 -30.38
N CYS A 116 -7.73 -12.75 -29.67
CA CYS A 116 -7.40 -13.81 -28.70
C CYS A 116 -6.91 -13.31 -27.33
N ARG A 117 -6.92 -11.99 -27.11
CA ARG A 117 -6.49 -11.33 -25.87
C ARG A 117 -5.02 -11.55 -25.47
N THR A 118 -4.20 -12.15 -26.33
CA THR A 118 -2.77 -12.29 -26.07
C THR A 118 -2.10 -10.92 -26.10
N LEU A 119 -1.29 -10.60 -25.08
CA LEU A 119 -0.56 -9.33 -25.00
C LEU A 119 0.30 -9.09 -26.24
N ILE A 120 0.14 -7.93 -26.86
CA ILE A 120 0.93 -7.47 -28.00
C ILE A 120 2.22 -6.88 -27.45
N ARG A 121 3.29 -7.68 -27.45
CA ARG A 121 4.62 -7.26 -27.00
C ARG A 121 5.48 -6.79 -28.16
N TYR A 122 5.19 -7.27 -29.36
CA TYR A 122 5.98 -6.97 -30.54
C TYR A 122 5.09 -6.73 -31.76
N CYS A 123 5.10 -5.48 -32.24
CA CYS A 123 4.61 -5.08 -33.55
C CYS A 123 5.44 -3.86 -33.98
N ARG A 124 6.10 -3.88 -35.14
CA ARG A 124 7.06 -2.80 -35.47
C ARG A 124 6.33 -1.49 -35.73
N ARG A 125 5.25 -1.52 -36.51
CA ARG A 125 4.35 -0.37 -36.75
C ARG A 125 3.93 0.34 -35.47
N PHE A 126 3.58 -0.41 -34.42
CA PHE A 126 3.14 0.15 -33.14
C PHE A 126 4.19 0.10 -32.03
N ASN A 127 5.46 -0.16 -32.36
CA ASN A 127 6.53 -0.40 -31.37
C ASN A 127 6.71 0.81 -30.43
N ASN A 128 6.64 2.02 -30.98
CA ASN A 128 6.72 3.26 -30.22
C ASN A 128 5.60 3.40 -29.18
N ALA A 129 4.36 3.04 -29.54
CA ALA A 129 3.21 3.06 -28.63
C ALA A 129 3.30 1.94 -27.58
N ILE A 130 3.68 0.72 -28.00
CA ILE A 130 3.89 -0.43 -27.11
C ILE A 130 4.96 -0.13 -26.06
N ARG A 131 6.06 0.53 -26.46
CA ARG A 131 7.15 0.92 -25.57
C ARG A 131 6.73 1.95 -24.55
N LYS A 132 6.05 3.01 -24.98
CA LYS A 132 5.53 4.03 -24.08
C LYS A 132 4.64 3.42 -23.00
N ARG A 133 3.72 2.53 -23.39
CA ARG A 133 2.88 1.79 -22.44
C ARG A 133 3.68 0.89 -21.50
N LEU A 134 4.74 0.23 -21.99
CA LEU A 134 5.64 -0.56 -21.14
C LEU A 134 6.37 0.33 -20.11
N GLU A 135 6.85 1.49 -20.52
CA GLU A 135 7.49 2.46 -19.64
C GLU A 135 6.50 2.97 -18.58
N ASP A 136 5.28 3.32 -18.96
CA ASP A 136 4.22 3.73 -18.04
C ASP A 136 3.90 2.63 -17.02
N VAL A 137 3.78 1.37 -17.47
CA VAL A 137 3.57 0.21 -16.59
C VAL A 137 4.76 0.01 -15.64
N VAL A 138 6.00 0.20 -16.10
CA VAL A 138 7.21 0.08 -15.25
C VAL A 138 7.27 1.22 -14.24
N VAL A 139 6.95 2.46 -14.64
CA VAL A 139 6.88 3.62 -13.75
C VAL A 139 5.81 3.41 -12.69
N VAL A 140 4.62 2.94 -13.07
CA VAL A 140 3.55 2.63 -12.11
C VAL A 140 3.96 1.49 -11.21
N LYS A 141 4.54 0.40 -11.73
CA LYS A 141 5.11 -0.66 -10.87
C LYS A 141 6.16 -0.12 -9.90
N LYS A 142 7.04 0.78 -10.34
CA LYS A 142 8.04 1.41 -9.46
C LYS A 142 7.41 2.34 -8.42
N LYS A 143 6.31 3.02 -8.76
CA LYS A 143 5.51 3.83 -7.83
C LYS A 143 4.68 2.98 -6.87
N MET A 144 4.27 1.78 -7.26
CA MET A 144 3.42 0.86 -6.49
C MET A 144 4.21 -0.14 -5.63
N PHE A 145 5.45 -0.46 -6.00
CA PHE A 145 6.32 -1.43 -5.33
C PHE A 145 7.58 -0.80 -4.70
N GLY A 146 7.74 0.53 -4.79
CA GLY A 146 8.80 1.27 -4.12
C GLY A 146 10.22 0.97 -4.64
N ASN A 147 11.21 1.57 -3.98
CA ASN A 147 12.61 1.16 -4.17
C ASN A 147 12.82 -0.19 -3.47
N LEU A 148 13.20 -1.24 -4.21
CA LEU A 148 13.52 -2.58 -3.68
C LEU A 148 14.51 -2.54 -2.51
N GLU A 149 15.42 -1.57 -2.48
CA GLU A 149 16.35 -1.35 -1.37
C GLU A 149 15.62 -0.83 -0.12
N ASN A 150 14.68 0.10 -0.29
CA ASN A 150 13.86 0.60 0.82
C ASN A 150 12.96 -0.50 1.38
N VAL A 151 12.32 -1.31 0.53
CA VAL A 151 11.49 -2.44 0.97
C VAL A 151 12.33 -3.43 1.78
N LYS A 152 13.53 -3.78 1.32
CA LYS A 152 14.46 -4.62 2.08
C LYS A 152 14.91 -3.97 3.39
N ALA A 153 15.20 -2.68 3.38
CA ALA A 153 15.62 -1.94 4.56
C ALA A 153 14.52 -1.93 5.63
N VAL A 154 13.29 -1.60 5.24
CA VAL A 154 12.11 -1.60 6.13
C VAL A 154 11.82 -3.02 6.62
N GLN A 155 11.91 -4.03 5.75
CA GLN A 155 11.70 -5.41 6.16
C GLN A 155 12.74 -5.87 7.19
N ASN A 156 14.01 -5.51 6.99
CA ASN A 156 15.06 -5.78 7.96
C ASN A 156 14.82 -5.04 9.28
N GLU A 157 14.41 -3.78 9.25
CA GLU A 157 14.03 -3.00 10.43
C GLU A 157 12.95 -3.71 11.24
N VAL A 158 11.85 -4.11 10.58
CA VAL A 158 10.75 -4.86 11.19
C VAL A 158 11.22 -6.18 11.80
N ILE A 159 12.03 -6.95 11.07
CA ILE A 159 12.54 -8.24 11.55
C ILE A 159 13.45 -8.04 12.78
N GLN A 160 14.28 -7.00 12.80
CA GLN A 160 15.16 -6.72 13.94
C GLN A 160 14.36 -6.42 15.22
N LYS A 161 13.34 -5.56 15.11
CA LYS A 161 12.40 -5.23 16.20
C LYS A 161 11.68 -6.47 16.75
N LEU A 162 11.37 -7.44 15.88
CA LEU A 162 10.69 -8.68 16.30
C LEU A 162 11.65 -9.77 16.84
N ARG A 163 12.96 -9.75 16.53
CA ARG A 163 13.91 -10.86 16.85
C ARG A 163 14.75 -10.68 18.12
N TRP A 164 15.48 -9.57 18.25
CA TRP A 164 16.73 -9.55 19.03
C TRP A 164 16.64 -8.86 20.39
N HIS A 165 16.22 -7.60 20.47
CA HIS A 165 16.18 -6.88 21.74
C HIS A 165 14.85 -7.07 22.50
N ASP A 166 13.76 -7.28 21.76
CA ASP A 166 12.43 -7.20 22.34
C ASP A 166 11.71 -8.55 22.46
N ARG A 167 12.30 -9.68 22.04
CA ARG A 167 11.59 -10.99 22.06
C ARG A 167 10.96 -11.30 23.41
N GLN A 168 11.69 -11.06 24.51
CA GLN A 168 11.16 -11.25 25.86
C GLN A 168 10.04 -10.24 26.21
N ARG A 169 10.18 -8.99 25.76
CA ARG A 169 9.19 -7.92 25.97
C ARG A 169 7.90 -8.20 25.21
N TRP A 170 8.01 -8.64 23.96
CA TRP A 170 6.89 -9.07 23.14
C TRP A 170 6.19 -10.28 23.73
N SER A 171 6.92 -11.37 24.04
CA SER A 171 6.32 -12.58 24.61
C SER A 171 5.61 -12.32 25.94
N ARG A 172 6.16 -11.46 26.80
CA ARG A 172 5.55 -11.12 28.10
C ARG A 172 4.25 -10.31 27.96
N ASN A 173 4.11 -9.50 26.92
CA ASN A 173 2.96 -8.60 26.77
C ASN A 173 1.95 -9.06 25.72
N PHE A 174 2.41 -9.43 24.52
CA PHE A 174 1.58 -9.67 23.33
C PHE A 174 2.08 -10.87 22.50
N GLN A 175 2.26 -12.05 23.12
CA GLN A 175 2.81 -13.25 22.46
C GLN A 175 2.07 -13.66 21.17
N THR A 176 0.73 -13.68 21.19
CA THR A 176 -0.07 -14.05 20.01
C THR A 176 0.09 -13.04 18.88
N PHE A 177 0.12 -11.75 19.20
CA PHE A 177 0.31 -10.67 18.23
C PHE A 177 1.71 -10.69 17.62
N HIS A 178 2.71 -10.91 18.45
CA HIS A 178 4.10 -11.09 18.03
C HIS A 178 4.24 -12.22 17.01
N GLN A 179 3.66 -13.40 17.31
CA GLN A 179 3.69 -14.54 16.38
C GLN A 179 2.96 -14.25 15.07
N PHE A 180 1.83 -13.55 15.12
CA PHE A 180 1.10 -13.13 13.93
C PHE A 180 1.95 -12.24 13.02
N LEU A 181 2.59 -11.21 13.57
CA LEU A 181 3.44 -10.30 12.80
C LEU A 181 4.68 -11.00 12.25
N LEU A 182 5.33 -11.86 13.04
CA LEU A 182 6.45 -12.68 12.59
C LEU A 182 6.06 -13.56 11.40
N ASN A 183 4.95 -14.30 11.49
CA ASN A 183 4.50 -15.19 10.41
C ASN A 183 4.22 -14.46 9.09
N LYS A 184 3.98 -13.14 9.11
CA LYS A 184 3.79 -12.32 7.90
C LYS A 184 5.11 -11.95 7.22
N VAL A 185 6.20 -11.80 7.96
CA VAL A 185 7.48 -11.28 7.42
C VAL A 185 8.55 -12.34 7.20
N VAL A 186 8.43 -13.51 7.84
CA VAL A 186 9.47 -14.55 7.85
C VAL A 186 8.85 -15.96 7.82
N ASP A 187 9.55 -16.89 7.19
CA ASP A 187 9.38 -18.34 7.37
C ASP A 187 10.35 -18.81 8.45
N ILE A 188 9.83 -19.57 9.42
CA ILE A 188 10.63 -20.18 10.49
C ILE A 188 10.95 -21.61 10.06
N VAL A 189 12.22 -21.88 9.77
CA VAL A 189 12.70 -23.20 9.37
C VAL A 189 13.54 -23.79 10.51
N PRO A 190 13.19 -24.99 11.03
CA PRO A 190 14.01 -25.66 12.02
C PRO A 190 15.35 -26.06 11.40
N VAL A 191 16.46 -25.69 12.03
CA VAL A 191 17.79 -26.16 11.65
C VAL A 191 18.15 -27.34 12.53
N THR A 192 18.35 -28.50 11.90
CA THR A 192 19.02 -29.63 12.54
C THR A 192 20.50 -29.32 12.66
N VAL A 193 20.90 -28.79 13.81
CA VAL A 193 22.32 -28.65 14.16
C VAL A 193 22.77 -29.96 14.80
N ASN A 194 23.81 -30.57 14.25
CA ASN A 194 24.51 -31.68 14.90
C ASN A 194 24.99 -31.18 16.28
N LYS A 195 24.38 -31.71 17.35
CA LYS A 195 24.48 -31.34 18.77
C LYS A 195 23.35 -30.41 19.27
N GLY A 196 22.19 -31.00 19.55
CA GLY A 196 21.33 -30.69 20.70
C GLY A 196 20.73 -29.29 20.84
N SER A 197 20.96 -28.36 19.92
CA SER A 197 20.36 -27.03 19.93
C SER A 197 19.36 -26.90 18.78
N ASN A 198 18.08 -26.69 19.13
CA ASN A 198 17.03 -26.35 18.17
C ASN A 198 17.23 -24.89 17.73
N ALA A 199 18.13 -24.66 16.77
CA ALA A 199 18.32 -23.33 16.19
C ALA A 199 17.26 -23.10 15.10
N GLU A 200 16.51 -22.00 15.20
CA GLU A 200 15.55 -21.61 14.16
C GLU A 200 16.22 -20.67 13.14
N ARG A 201 16.17 -21.03 11.85
CA ARG A 201 16.57 -20.16 10.75
C ARG A 201 15.35 -19.42 10.23
N LEU A 202 15.44 -18.10 10.22
CA LEU A 202 14.38 -17.22 9.71
C LEU A 202 14.73 -16.81 8.28
N ILE A 203 13.82 -17.08 7.36
CA ILE A 203 13.95 -16.74 5.94
C ILE A 203 12.95 -15.61 5.65
N PRO A 204 13.40 -14.39 5.30
CA PRO A 204 12.49 -13.29 4.97
C PRO A 204 11.55 -13.66 3.81
N LYS A 205 10.25 -13.43 4.00
CA LYS A 205 9.23 -13.63 2.97
C LYS A 205 9.26 -12.52 1.93
N LYS A 206 8.75 -12.81 0.73
CA LYS A 206 8.45 -11.74 -0.23
C LYS A 206 7.13 -11.08 0.18
N VAL A 207 7.20 -9.90 0.78
CA VAL A 207 6.05 -9.10 1.23
C VAL A 207 5.89 -7.88 0.31
N ASN A 208 4.67 -7.50 -0.03
CA ASN A 208 4.43 -6.28 -0.82
C ASN A 208 4.63 -5.02 0.06
N GLU A 209 4.91 -3.87 -0.55
CA GLU A 209 5.25 -2.64 0.17
C GLU A 209 4.12 -2.16 1.10
N GLN A 210 2.87 -2.20 0.62
CA GLN A 210 1.71 -1.73 1.39
C GLN A 210 1.44 -2.60 2.63
N GLU A 211 1.57 -3.92 2.50
CA GLU A 211 1.50 -4.86 3.61
C GLU A 211 2.65 -4.61 4.58
N LEU A 212 3.86 -4.38 4.06
CA LEU A 212 5.04 -4.13 4.89
C LEU A 212 4.89 -2.83 5.71
N GLU A 213 4.37 -1.75 5.11
CA GLU A 213 4.08 -0.51 5.83
C GLU A 213 2.98 -0.71 6.89
N SER A 214 1.95 -1.49 6.58
CA SER A 214 0.93 -1.86 7.56
C SER A 214 1.54 -2.63 8.73
N ILE A 215 2.42 -3.61 8.45
CA ILE A 215 3.13 -4.37 9.48
C ILE A 215 4.04 -3.46 10.30
N LYS A 216 4.78 -2.54 9.66
CA LYS A 216 5.64 -1.56 10.34
C LYS A 216 4.85 -0.68 11.30
N PHE A 217 3.70 -0.17 10.86
CA PHE A 217 2.78 0.58 11.70
C PHE A 217 2.35 -0.25 12.92
N LEU A 218 1.87 -1.48 12.70
CA LEU A 218 1.44 -2.37 13.78
C LEU A 218 2.54 -2.72 14.77
N VAL A 219 3.78 -2.93 14.30
CA VAL A 219 4.95 -3.13 15.16
C VAL A 219 5.17 -1.91 16.05
N THR A 220 5.15 -0.71 15.46
CA THR A 220 5.35 0.55 16.19
C THR A 220 4.27 0.76 17.26
N CYS A 221 3.01 0.46 16.93
CA CYS A 221 1.89 0.55 17.87
C CYS A 221 2.07 -0.38 19.07
N ALA A 222 2.48 -1.63 18.84
CA ALA A 222 2.69 -2.58 19.91
C ALA A 222 3.96 -2.31 20.74
N GLU A 223 5.03 -1.79 20.14
CA GLU A 223 6.19 -1.29 20.90
C GLU A 223 5.79 -0.17 21.86
N GLY A 224 5.01 0.82 21.39
CA GLY A 224 4.50 1.89 22.23
C GLY A 224 3.62 1.38 23.37
N ALA A 225 2.76 0.41 23.12
CA ALA A 225 1.96 -0.25 24.15
C ALA A 225 2.84 -0.99 25.18
N ILE A 226 3.88 -1.70 24.73
CA ILE A 226 4.84 -2.36 25.61
C ILE A 226 5.56 -1.33 26.49
N ASP A 227 5.98 -0.20 25.94
CA ASP A 227 6.65 0.87 26.69
C ASP A 227 5.76 1.43 27.80
N VAL A 228 4.49 1.73 27.49
CA VAL A 228 3.50 2.20 28.47
C VAL A 228 3.33 1.19 29.61
N LEU A 229 3.15 -0.09 29.28
CA LEU A 229 2.98 -1.14 30.28
C LEU A 229 4.23 -1.37 31.12
N MET A 230 5.43 -1.25 30.53
CA MET A 230 6.69 -1.40 31.24
C MET A 230 6.93 -0.24 32.21
N LYS A 231 6.67 1.00 31.78
CA LYS A 231 6.73 2.18 32.65
C LYS A 231 5.75 2.03 33.81
N GLY A 232 4.51 1.61 33.54
CA GLY A 232 3.51 1.38 34.60
C GLY A 232 3.90 0.32 35.63
N ARG A 233 4.74 -0.68 35.27
CA ARG A 233 5.29 -1.66 36.22
C ARG A 233 6.40 -1.11 37.10
N GLN A 234 7.08 -0.06 36.63
CA GLN A 234 8.20 0.59 37.33
C GLN A 234 7.74 1.79 38.14
N GLU A 235 6.55 2.33 37.85
CA GLU A 235 5.97 3.48 38.53
C GLU A 235 5.54 3.12 39.96
N ASP A 236 6.13 3.81 40.94
CA ASP A 236 5.82 3.60 42.35
C ASP A 236 4.36 3.99 42.65
N GLY A 237 3.61 3.05 43.22
CA GLY A 237 2.22 3.25 43.61
C GLY A 237 1.19 3.03 42.50
N PHE A 238 1.59 2.66 41.27
CA PHE A 238 0.62 2.24 40.25
C PHE A 238 -0.12 0.98 40.72
N LYS A 239 -1.43 1.11 40.92
CA LYS A 239 -2.30 0.02 41.36
C LYS A 239 -2.24 -1.17 40.38
N PRO A 240 -1.85 -2.38 40.83
CA PRO A 240 -1.70 -3.56 39.97
C PRO A 240 -2.97 -3.94 39.20
N GLU A 241 -4.14 -3.75 39.82
CA GLU A 241 -5.43 -4.04 39.21
C GLU A 241 -5.74 -3.13 38.01
N LEU A 242 -5.33 -1.86 38.06
CA LEU A 242 -5.51 -0.91 36.96
C LEU A 242 -4.53 -1.18 35.83
N LEU A 243 -3.28 -1.51 36.17
CA LEU A 243 -2.28 -1.92 35.18
C LEU A 243 -2.68 -3.22 34.46
N GLY A 244 -3.25 -4.17 35.20
CA GLY A 244 -3.82 -5.40 34.65
C GLY A 244 -4.99 -5.14 33.70
N ASP A 245 -5.90 -4.22 34.05
CA ASP A 245 -6.98 -3.80 33.15
C ASP A 245 -6.44 -3.11 31.88
N LEU A 246 -5.48 -2.20 32.00
CA LEU A 246 -4.85 -1.55 30.86
C LEU A 246 -4.20 -2.57 29.90
N HIS A 247 -3.47 -3.54 30.45
CA HIS A 247 -2.86 -4.62 29.66
C HIS A 247 -3.92 -5.45 28.93
N ARG A 248 -5.02 -5.82 29.61
CA ARG A 248 -6.15 -6.53 28.99
C ARG A 248 -6.74 -5.75 27.82
N ARG A 249 -6.91 -4.44 27.95
CA ARG A 249 -7.45 -3.58 26.89
C ARG A 249 -6.54 -3.48 25.67
N TYR A 250 -5.23 -3.30 25.85
CA TYR A 250 -4.28 -3.38 24.74
C TYR A 250 -4.34 -4.74 24.04
N ARG A 251 -4.43 -5.83 24.81
CA ARG A 251 -4.54 -7.17 24.24
C ARG A 251 -5.81 -7.35 23.42
N GLN A 252 -6.95 -6.83 23.89
CA GLN A 252 -8.21 -6.86 23.13
C GLN A 252 -8.09 -6.09 21.81
N LEU A 253 -7.52 -4.89 21.83
CA LEU A 253 -7.28 -4.10 20.62
C LEU A 253 -6.41 -4.87 19.62
N PHE A 254 -5.27 -5.42 20.05
CA PHE A 254 -4.39 -6.16 19.15
C PHE A 254 -5.04 -7.44 18.61
N THR A 255 -5.81 -8.17 19.42
CA THR A 255 -6.60 -9.32 18.92
C THR A 255 -7.58 -8.89 17.82
N ASN A 256 -8.27 -7.76 17.98
CA ASN A 256 -9.21 -7.27 16.96
C ASN A 256 -8.48 -6.88 15.67
N ILE A 257 -7.26 -6.34 15.77
CA ILE A 257 -6.40 -6.04 14.63
C ILE A 257 -5.93 -7.31 13.92
N GLN A 258 -5.61 -8.39 14.63
CA GLN A 258 -5.16 -9.67 14.02
C GLN A 258 -6.18 -10.25 13.04
N ASN A 259 -7.47 -9.99 13.27
CA ASN A 259 -8.55 -10.51 12.44
C ASN A 259 -8.76 -9.70 11.14
N ARG A 260 -8.02 -8.61 10.95
CA ARG A 260 -8.10 -7.77 9.74
C ARG A 260 -7.20 -8.32 8.63
N GLN A 261 -7.61 -8.08 7.39
CA GLN A 261 -6.77 -8.36 6.23
C GLN A 261 -5.73 -7.25 6.06
N LEU A 262 -4.54 -7.61 5.56
CA LEU A 262 -3.50 -6.65 5.19
C LEU A 262 -3.49 -6.50 3.66
N PRO A 263 -3.14 -5.32 3.12
CA PRO A 263 -2.74 -4.09 3.82
C PRO A 263 -3.92 -3.38 4.49
N LEU A 264 -3.63 -2.59 5.54
CA LEU A 264 -4.64 -1.77 6.22
C LEU A 264 -4.99 -0.55 5.36
N GLY A 265 -6.28 -0.26 5.24
CA GLY A 265 -6.77 0.97 4.64
C GLY A 265 -6.49 2.21 5.52
N LYS A 266 -6.52 3.40 4.91
CA LYS A 266 -6.30 4.68 5.62
C LYS A 266 -7.25 4.89 6.81
N LEU A 267 -8.53 4.55 6.61
CA LEU A 267 -9.54 4.64 7.67
C LEU A 267 -9.23 3.68 8.82
N GLU A 268 -8.77 2.46 8.50
CA GLU A 268 -8.41 1.47 9.52
C GLU A 268 -7.20 1.92 10.36
N ILE A 269 -6.16 2.45 9.71
CA ILE A 269 -4.98 3.00 10.39
C ILE A 269 -5.39 4.14 11.34
N ARG A 270 -6.27 5.04 10.88
CA ARG A 270 -6.79 6.14 11.69
C ARG A 270 -7.58 5.62 12.89
N ASP A 271 -8.50 4.68 12.68
CA ASP A 271 -9.34 4.14 13.74
C ASP A 271 -8.50 3.41 14.80
N ILE A 272 -7.49 2.64 14.38
CA ILE A 272 -6.51 2.02 15.30
C ILE A 272 -5.75 3.10 16.10
N SER A 273 -5.31 4.18 15.44
CA SER A 273 -4.57 5.26 16.08
C SER A 273 -5.41 5.97 17.15
N LEU A 274 -6.69 6.21 16.87
CA LEU A 274 -7.62 6.81 17.83
C LEU A 274 -7.86 5.91 19.05
N GLU A 275 -7.93 4.60 18.86
CA GLU A 275 -8.07 3.66 19.98
C GLU A 275 -6.80 3.53 20.82
N LEU A 276 -5.61 3.55 20.20
CA LEU A 276 -4.35 3.62 20.94
C LEU A 276 -4.24 4.90 21.77
N LEU A 277 -4.72 6.02 21.22
CA LEU A 277 -4.81 7.28 21.94
C LEU A 277 -5.78 7.19 23.13
N ARG A 278 -6.94 6.56 22.97
CA ARG A 278 -7.84 6.29 24.09
C ARG A 278 -7.15 5.46 25.18
N LEU A 279 -6.39 4.42 24.82
CA LEU A 279 -5.66 3.61 25.79
C LEU A 279 -4.55 4.38 26.51
N PHE A 280 -3.86 5.28 25.79
CA PHE A 280 -2.93 6.22 26.40
C PHE A 280 -3.63 7.12 27.42
N ASP A 281 -4.79 7.67 27.07
CA ASP A 281 -5.56 8.52 27.99
C ASP A 281 -6.09 7.72 29.19
N ILE A 282 -6.51 6.46 28.99
CA ILE A 282 -6.86 5.55 30.10
C ILE A 282 -5.67 5.34 31.05
N ASN A 283 -4.45 5.17 30.52
CA ASN A 283 -3.26 5.09 31.36
C ASN A 283 -3.09 6.35 32.23
N GLN A 284 -3.33 7.54 31.66
CA GLN A 284 -3.30 8.80 32.40
C GLN A 284 -4.36 8.85 33.52
N VAL A 285 -5.57 8.37 33.23
CA VAL A 285 -6.64 8.21 34.23
C VAL A 285 -6.20 7.28 35.37
N TYR A 286 -5.57 6.16 35.04
CA TYR A 286 -5.14 5.15 36.01
C TYR A 286 -3.99 5.62 36.90
N LEU A 287 -3.04 6.40 36.36
CA LEU A 287 -1.99 7.04 37.16
C LEU A 287 -2.57 7.97 38.22
N ARG A 288 -3.57 8.80 37.86
CA ARG A 288 -4.23 9.72 38.80
C ARG A 288 -5.04 8.96 39.86
N ARG A 289 -5.71 7.86 39.49
CA ARG A 289 -6.41 6.99 40.45
C ARG A 289 -5.48 6.22 41.38
N SER A 290 -4.26 5.98 40.92
CA SER A 290 -3.19 5.34 41.69
C SER A 290 -2.47 6.31 42.62
N ASN A 291 -2.68 7.63 42.46
CA ASN A 291 -2.07 8.64 43.31
C ASN A 291 -2.49 8.45 44.78
N PRO A 292 -1.55 8.45 45.74
CA PRO A 292 -1.86 8.29 47.17
C PRO A 292 -2.83 9.34 47.73
N ARG A 293 -2.89 10.53 47.14
CA ARG A 293 -3.83 11.59 47.54
C ARG A 293 -5.26 11.32 47.10
N PHE A 294 -5.47 10.40 46.15
CA PHE A 294 -6.79 9.96 45.75
C PHE A 294 -7.29 8.90 46.74
N THR A 295 -7.89 9.35 47.83
CA THR A 295 -8.55 8.47 48.81
C THR A 295 -10.03 8.29 48.48
N ASP A 296 -10.59 7.12 48.78
CA ASP A 296 -11.98 6.77 48.42
C ASP A 296 -13.03 7.66 49.12
N GLY A 297 -12.65 8.36 50.18
CA GLY A 297 -13.47 9.36 50.87
C GLY A 297 -13.54 10.74 50.20
N HIS A 298 -12.76 11.00 49.14
CA HIS A 298 -12.72 12.31 48.48
C HIS A 298 -13.88 12.48 47.48
N SER A 299 -15.06 12.84 47.98
CA SER A 299 -16.32 12.92 47.20
C SER A 299 -16.20 13.68 45.86
N GLN A 300 -15.52 14.83 45.84
CA GLN A 300 -15.31 15.62 44.62
C GLN A 300 -14.43 14.90 43.59
N ALA A 301 -13.28 14.36 43.99
CA ALA A 301 -12.38 13.61 43.12
C ALA A 301 -13.05 12.34 42.58
N THR A 302 -13.80 11.62 43.43
CA THR A 302 -14.59 10.44 43.03
C THR A 302 -15.66 10.78 41.99
N SER A 303 -16.35 11.92 42.13
CA SER A 303 -17.34 12.40 41.15
C SER A 303 -16.71 12.75 39.80
N ILE A 304 -15.59 13.48 39.79
CA ILE A 304 -14.85 13.81 38.56
C ILE A 304 -14.35 12.53 37.88
N TYR A 305 -13.78 11.60 38.65
CA TYR A 305 -13.32 10.30 38.15
C TYR A 305 -14.46 9.47 37.53
N GLY A 306 -15.65 9.48 38.13
CA GLY A 306 -16.82 8.83 37.56
C GLY A 306 -17.22 9.39 36.20
N ARG A 307 -17.11 10.71 35.99
CA ARG A 307 -17.35 11.37 34.70
C ARG A 307 -16.29 10.99 33.67
N ILE A 308 -15.02 11.00 34.07
CA ILE A 308 -13.88 10.54 33.26
C ILE A 308 -14.11 9.11 32.77
N LEU A 309 -14.49 8.19 33.66
CA LEU A 309 -14.76 6.79 33.33
C LEU A 309 -15.89 6.63 32.31
N LYS A 310 -16.92 7.49 32.34
CA LYS A 310 -17.97 7.46 31.32
C LYS A 310 -17.43 7.78 29.93
N ILE A 311 -16.48 8.71 29.81
CA ILE A 311 -15.89 9.09 28.52
C ILE A 311 -15.00 7.97 27.98
N VAL A 312 -14.05 7.49 28.80
CA VAL A 312 -13.04 6.54 28.33
C VAL A 312 -13.57 5.11 28.12
N ASN A 313 -14.68 4.75 28.76
CA ASN A 313 -15.31 3.44 28.58
C ASN A 313 -16.43 3.44 27.53
N GLU A 314 -16.78 4.60 26.95
CA GLU A 314 -17.87 4.64 25.99
C GLU A 314 -17.46 3.98 24.65
N PRO A 315 -18.21 2.98 24.16
CA PRO A 315 -17.85 2.23 22.96
C PRO A 315 -18.18 2.98 21.65
N LYS A 316 -18.16 4.32 21.67
CA LYS A 316 -18.35 5.19 20.50
C LYS A 316 -17.00 5.67 19.97
N PRO A 317 -16.91 6.23 18.75
CA PRO A 317 -15.63 6.77 18.25
C PRO A 317 -14.98 7.80 19.19
N TYR A 318 -13.65 7.74 19.32
CA TYR A 318 -12.89 8.66 20.17
C TYR A 318 -12.58 9.96 19.43
N THR A 319 -13.55 10.89 19.42
CA THR A 319 -13.46 12.16 18.68
C THR A 319 -12.64 13.23 19.41
N GLY A 320 -12.26 14.29 18.69
CA GLY A 320 -11.51 15.42 19.26
C GLY A 320 -12.26 16.11 20.40
N MET A 321 -13.59 16.27 20.28
CA MET A 321 -14.42 16.86 21.33
C MET A 321 -14.39 16.05 22.63
N ARG A 322 -14.49 14.72 22.55
CA ARG A 322 -14.45 13.84 23.72
C ARG A 322 -13.10 13.87 24.42
N LYS A 323 -12.02 13.94 23.64
CA LYS A 323 -10.66 14.11 24.16
C LYS A 323 -10.52 15.43 24.91
N GLN A 324 -11.02 16.53 24.35
CA GLN A 324 -10.98 17.83 25.02
C GLN A 324 -11.77 17.81 26.33
N GLU A 325 -12.95 17.19 26.34
CA GLU A 325 -13.74 17.02 27.56
C GLU A 325 -12.98 16.21 28.62
N LEU A 326 -12.35 15.09 28.22
CA LEU A 326 -11.54 14.27 29.11
C LEU A 326 -10.37 15.07 29.72
N HIS A 327 -9.63 15.79 28.89
CA HIS A 327 -8.49 16.60 29.35
C HIS A 327 -8.90 17.68 30.34
N ASN A 328 -10.02 18.36 30.09
CA ASN A 328 -10.57 19.34 31.03
C ASN A 328 -10.90 18.69 32.39
N LEU A 329 -11.45 17.48 32.39
CA LEU A 329 -11.74 16.74 33.62
C LEU A 329 -10.48 16.25 34.33
N LEU A 330 -9.45 15.84 33.59
CA LEU A 330 -8.16 15.45 34.16
C LEU A 330 -7.47 16.64 34.84
N SER A 331 -7.49 17.83 34.23
CA SER A 331 -7.00 19.06 34.84
C SER A 331 -7.76 19.39 36.13
N GLN A 332 -9.10 19.32 36.11
CA GLN A 332 -9.91 19.53 37.32
C GLN A 332 -9.59 18.52 38.42
N LEU A 333 -9.32 17.26 38.05
CA LEU A 333 -8.94 16.23 39.00
C LEU A 333 -7.56 16.52 39.62
N GLU A 334 -6.59 16.98 38.83
CA GLU A 334 -5.28 17.39 39.30
C GLU A 334 -5.34 18.57 40.26
N ASP A 335 -6.12 19.60 39.93
CA ASP A 335 -6.33 20.77 40.80
C ASP A 335 -6.93 20.35 42.14
N THR A 336 -7.87 19.39 42.09
CA THR A 336 -8.51 18.83 43.28
C THR A 336 -7.51 18.07 44.15
N LEU A 337 -6.61 17.29 43.55
CA LEU A 337 -5.63 16.46 44.28
C LEU A 337 -4.31 17.20 44.61
N LYS A 338 -4.09 18.38 44.02
CA LYS A 338 -2.86 19.21 44.10
C LYS A 338 -1.59 18.47 43.68
N THR A 339 -1.67 17.52 42.75
CA THR A 339 -0.64 16.50 42.51
C THR A 339 0.55 16.96 41.65
N GLY A 340 0.45 18.09 40.95
CA GLY A 340 1.54 18.62 40.13
C GLY A 340 1.96 17.71 38.95
N LEU A 341 1.15 16.70 38.63
CA LEU A 341 1.34 15.79 37.48
C LEU A 341 0.92 16.50 36.18
N GLY A 342 1.54 17.65 35.90
CA GLY A 342 1.21 18.45 34.72
C GLY A 342 1.50 17.68 33.44
N ILE A 343 0.54 17.67 32.52
CA ILE A 343 0.73 17.16 31.16
C ILE A 343 1.44 18.24 30.34
N SER A 344 2.62 17.95 29.79
CA SER A 344 3.27 18.88 28.87
C SER A 344 2.65 18.75 27.47
N GLN A 345 2.19 19.88 26.91
CA GLN A 345 1.74 19.98 25.51
C GLN A 345 2.79 19.45 24.50
N MET A 346 4.08 19.45 24.89
CA MET A 346 5.19 18.91 24.07
C MET A 346 5.21 17.37 24.02
N GLU A 347 4.86 16.66 25.10
CA GLU A 347 4.83 15.19 25.12
C GLU A 347 3.72 14.65 24.21
N ILE A 348 2.58 15.36 24.18
CA ILE A 348 1.46 15.11 23.26
C ILE A 348 1.89 15.35 21.80
N GLN A 349 2.59 16.45 21.51
CA GLN A 349 3.02 16.79 20.15
C GLN A 349 4.14 15.90 19.60
N GLN A 350 5.00 15.31 20.43
CA GLN A 350 6.05 14.39 19.98
C GLN A 350 5.45 13.03 19.55
N ILE A 351 4.43 12.56 20.26
CA ILE A 351 3.75 11.31 19.94
C ILE A 351 2.80 11.48 18.74
N LEU A 352 2.04 12.58 18.66
CA LEU A 352 1.21 12.89 17.49
C LEU A 352 2.05 13.05 16.22
N ARG A 353 3.20 13.74 16.29
CA ARG A 353 4.15 13.78 15.15
C ARG A 353 4.64 12.41 14.73
N SER A 354 4.85 11.50 15.67
CA SER A 354 5.24 10.11 15.38
C SER A 354 4.17 9.34 14.60
N PHE A 355 2.89 9.71 14.77
CA PHE A 355 1.73 9.10 14.11
C PHE A 355 1.30 9.83 12.82
N GLU A 356 1.52 11.14 12.73
CA GLU A 356 1.19 11.98 11.56
C GLU A 356 2.30 11.98 10.49
N GLU A 357 3.58 11.97 10.86
CA GLU A 357 4.71 12.08 9.91
C GLU A 357 4.85 10.88 8.95
N LYS A 358 4.18 9.75 9.23
CA LYS A 358 4.12 8.58 8.33
C LYS A 358 2.81 8.46 7.56
N GLY A 359 1.85 9.37 7.78
CA GLY A 359 0.55 9.42 7.11
C GLY A 359 0.47 10.43 5.96
N GLU A 360 1.44 11.34 5.82
CA GLU A 360 1.37 12.43 4.84
C GLU A 360 2.17 12.18 3.57
N GLY A 361 1.50 11.59 2.58
CA GLY A 361 1.71 12.00 1.20
C GLY A 361 0.90 13.26 0.90
N ALA A 362 1.44 14.44 1.22
CA ALA A 362 1.29 15.71 0.47
C ALA A 362 1.75 16.90 1.31
N ARG A 363 2.96 17.41 1.03
CA ARG A 363 3.36 18.77 1.41
C ARG A 363 2.48 19.77 0.67
N GLY A 364 1.71 20.57 1.40
CA GLY A 364 1.25 21.90 0.99
C GLY A 364 2.03 22.95 1.78
N HIS A 365 2.92 23.69 1.11
CA HIS A 365 3.67 24.78 1.72
C HIS A 365 2.78 25.99 2.04
N GLY A 366 2.82 26.44 3.30
CA GLY A 366 2.99 27.86 3.64
C GLY A 366 1.76 28.75 3.87
N GLY A 367 1.63 29.26 5.10
CA GLY A 367 0.87 30.48 5.41
C GLY A 367 0.66 30.68 6.91
N GLY A 368 1.49 31.51 7.54
CA GLY A 368 1.46 31.81 8.97
C GLY A 368 0.22 32.60 9.43
N ASN A 369 -0.04 32.53 10.74
CA ASN A 369 -0.99 33.34 11.50
C ASN A 369 -2.43 33.42 10.95
N HIS A 370 -3.22 32.40 11.24
CA HIS A 370 -4.68 32.54 11.26
C HIS A 370 -5.25 32.08 12.61
N ALA A 371 -5.69 33.04 13.40
CA ALA A 371 -6.63 32.78 14.49
C ALA A 371 -7.99 32.44 13.88
N ILE A 372 -8.59 31.33 14.31
CA ILE A 372 -9.93 30.93 13.91
C ILE A 372 -10.90 31.99 14.43
N ARG A 373 -11.71 32.58 13.54
CA ARG A 373 -12.70 33.58 13.93
C ARG A 373 -13.79 32.93 14.80
N PRO A 374 -14.35 33.65 15.80
CA PRO A 374 -15.36 33.11 16.72
C PRO A 374 -16.68 32.69 16.04
N ASP A 375 -16.88 33.07 14.79
CA ASP A 375 -18.10 32.85 14.00
C ASP A 375 -17.98 31.70 12.99
N ASN A 376 -16.90 30.90 13.03
CA ASN A 376 -16.77 29.76 12.13
C ASN A 376 -17.75 28.62 12.50
N GLN A 377 -18.91 28.61 11.84
CA GLN A 377 -19.95 27.58 11.99
C GLN A 377 -19.77 26.37 11.05
N LEU A 378 -18.64 26.25 10.33
CA LEU A 378 -18.37 25.18 9.36
C LEU A 378 -17.37 24.11 9.82
N ALA A 379 -17.24 23.86 11.12
CA ALA A 379 -16.46 22.74 11.64
C ALA A 379 -17.25 21.55 12.25
N PRO A 380 -18.41 21.09 11.71
CA PRO A 380 -18.95 19.80 12.11
C PRO A 380 -18.51 18.61 11.22
N GLU A 381 -17.71 18.82 10.17
CA GLU A 381 -17.42 17.76 9.17
C GLU A 381 -15.97 17.27 9.10
N VAL A 382 -15.20 17.33 10.20
CA VAL A 382 -13.77 16.90 10.18
C VAL A 382 -13.50 15.57 10.90
N ASP A 383 -14.46 15.03 11.66
CA ASP A 383 -14.24 13.82 12.48
C ASP A 383 -14.98 12.60 11.89
N GLY A 384 -14.56 12.14 10.71
CA GLY A 384 -15.17 11.02 9.97
C GLY A 384 -14.92 9.61 10.52
N ALA A 385 -14.91 9.40 11.84
CA ALA A 385 -14.76 8.08 12.45
C ALA A 385 -16.05 7.25 12.27
N THR A 386 -15.97 6.15 11.52
CA THR A 386 -17.17 5.40 11.07
C THR A 386 -17.49 4.15 11.89
N ALA A 387 -16.58 3.67 12.74
CA ALA A 387 -16.81 2.46 13.54
C ALA A 387 -16.00 2.43 14.86
N SER A 388 -16.55 1.77 15.88
CA SER A 388 -15.84 1.40 17.11
C SER A 388 -15.13 0.06 16.93
N LEU A 389 -13.91 -0.06 17.44
CA LEU A 389 -13.14 -1.31 17.45
C LEU A 389 -13.46 -2.20 18.66
N TRP A 390 -14.32 -1.75 19.57
CA TRP A 390 -14.80 -2.53 20.70
C TRP A 390 -16.08 -3.27 20.31
N PRO A 391 -16.25 -4.53 20.72
CA PRO A 391 -17.56 -5.17 20.62
C PRO A 391 -18.56 -4.36 21.46
N GLY A 392 -19.67 -3.97 20.83
CA GLY A 392 -20.82 -3.46 21.58
C GLY A 392 -21.34 -4.56 22.49
N ASN A 393 -21.70 -4.20 23.74
CA ASN A 393 -22.45 -5.10 24.61
C ASN A 393 -23.80 -5.47 23.99
#